data_AF-A0A2I4DAK0-F1
#
_entry.id   AF-A0A2I4DAK0-F1
#
_cell.length_a   1.000
_cell.length_b   1.000
_cell.length_c   1.000
_cell.angle_alpha   90.00
_cell.angle_beta   90.00
_cell.angle_gamma   90.00
#
_symmetry.space_group_name_H-M   'P 1'
#
loop_
_entity.id
_entity.type
_entity.pdbx_description
1 polymer ?
#
loop_
_entity_poly.entity_id
_entity_poly.type
_entity_poly.pdbx_seq_one_letter_code
_entity_poly.pdbx_strand_id
1 'polypeptide(L)'
;MKMPNFAWSNQAGSGLESMESQFGSYLALLTPSSTRKRTEPGVHPVQEVSPEQQRGVSLQDLDAAIPLIEKYKDELVAIGEVGLDFTPRFVSSESDKENQRQVLIHQAQMAKELDLPLNVHSRSAGRPTIHLLKEQGVQKALLHAFDGKPSVAMEGVKAGYFFSIPPSIIRSEQKQKLVKQLPLENICLETDSPALGPEKQVRNEPKNICVSAEYISKIKGVSVETVMEVTTQNAVRLFPRLKSAVRP
;
A
#
# COMPACT_ATOMS: atom_id res chain seq x y z
N MET A 1 -32.84 17.57 2.40
CA MET A 1 -32.65 17.15 1.00
C MET A 1 -32.22 15.69 1.00
N LYS A 2 -33.11 14.78 0.60
CA LYS A 2 -32.83 13.33 0.57
C LYS A 2 -31.99 13.00 -0.66
N MET A 3 -30.92 12.23 -0.50
CA MET A 3 -30.14 11.68 -1.62
C MET A 3 -30.98 10.63 -2.39
N PRO A 4 -30.86 10.52 -3.72
CA PRO A 4 -31.60 9.52 -4.48
C PRO A 4 -31.00 8.12 -4.30
N ASN A 5 -31.88 7.13 -4.08
CA ASN A 5 -31.57 5.71 -4.22
C ASN A 5 -31.36 5.41 -5.72
N PHE A 6 -30.17 4.95 -6.09
CA PHE A 6 -29.93 4.37 -7.42
C PHE A 6 -30.02 2.84 -7.32
N ALA A 7 -31.00 2.28 -8.04
CA ALA A 7 -31.16 0.86 -8.25
C ALA A 7 -30.09 0.36 -9.23
N TRP A 8 -29.45 -0.75 -8.88
CA TRP A 8 -28.46 -1.44 -9.71
C TRP A 8 -29.15 -2.07 -10.93
N SER A 9 -28.90 -1.55 -12.13
CA SER A 9 -29.28 -2.21 -13.38
C SER A 9 -28.12 -3.07 -13.88
N ASN A 10 -28.25 -4.39 -13.76
CA ASN A 10 -27.35 -5.40 -14.30
C ASN A 10 -27.40 -5.42 -15.84
N GLN A 11 -26.60 -4.60 -16.52
CA GLN A 11 -26.26 -4.79 -17.94
C GLN A 11 -24.84 -4.25 -18.24
N ALA A 12 -23.81 -5.04 -17.88
CA ALA A 12 -22.47 -4.95 -18.46
C ALA A 12 -21.82 -6.34 -18.36
N GLY A 13 -22.10 -7.20 -19.35
CA GLY A 13 -21.77 -8.62 -19.33
C GLY A 13 -20.32 -8.95 -19.73
N SER A 14 -19.80 -10.02 -19.12
CA SER A 14 -18.61 -10.82 -19.45
C SER A 14 -17.21 -10.19 -19.35
N GLY A 15 -17.03 -8.90 -19.68
CA GLY A 15 -15.72 -8.24 -19.60
C GLY A 15 -15.29 -7.91 -18.16
N LEU A 16 -16.22 -7.34 -17.39
CA LEU A 16 -16.02 -6.96 -16.00
C LEU A 16 -15.79 -8.17 -15.09
N GLU A 17 -16.48 -9.29 -15.29
CA GLU A 17 -16.27 -10.51 -14.49
C GLU A 17 -14.86 -11.12 -14.70
N SER A 18 -14.32 -11.06 -15.93
CA SER A 18 -12.95 -11.53 -16.20
C SER A 18 -11.89 -10.60 -15.61
N MET A 19 -12.13 -9.28 -15.66
CA MET A 19 -11.26 -8.29 -15.02
C MET A 19 -11.39 -8.34 -13.51
N GLU A 20 -12.57 -8.53 -12.92
CA GLU A 20 -12.77 -8.71 -11.48
C GLU A 20 -12.13 -10.00 -10.96
N SER A 21 -12.14 -11.07 -11.75
CA SER A 21 -11.42 -12.32 -11.44
C SER A 21 -9.91 -12.11 -11.45
N GLN A 22 -9.38 -11.45 -12.48
CA GLN A 22 -7.95 -11.16 -12.59
C GLN A 22 -7.50 -10.13 -11.53
N PHE A 23 -8.27 -9.06 -11.34
CA PHE A 23 -8.08 -8.01 -10.35
C PHE A 23 -8.22 -8.54 -8.91
N GLY A 24 -9.20 -9.40 -8.66
CA GLY A 24 -9.41 -10.11 -7.39
C GLY A 24 -8.27 -11.07 -7.04
N SER A 25 -7.67 -11.72 -8.06
CA SER A 25 -6.48 -12.56 -7.85
C SER A 25 -5.22 -11.74 -7.50
N TYR A 26 -5.01 -10.59 -8.14
CA TYR A 26 -3.94 -9.65 -7.78
C TYR A 26 -4.13 -9.03 -6.40
N LEU A 27 -5.39 -8.73 -6.03
CA LEU A 27 -5.72 -8.19 -4.72
C LEU A 27 -5.54 -9.18 -3.58
N ALA A 28 -5.90 -10.44 -3.79
CA ALA A 28 -5.72 -11.49 -2.80
C ALA A 28 -4.24 -11.73 -2.45
N LEU A 29 -3.31 -11.32 -3.33
CA LEU A 29 -1.85 -11.39 -3.10
C LEU A 29 -1.31 -10.20 -2.29
N LEU A 30 -2.03 -9.07 -2.26
CA LEU A 30 -1.61 -7.83 -1.58
C LEU A 30 -2.41 -7.55 -0.29
N THR A 31 -3.37 -8.41 0.07
CA THR A 31 -4.13 -8.29 1.32
C THR A 31 -3.53 -9.17 2.42
N PRO A 32 -3.24 -8.65 3.62
CA PRO A 32 -2.88 -9.47 4.77
C PRO A 32 -4.10 -10.32 5.20
N SER A 33 -4.17 -11.57 4.77
CA SER A 33 -5.12 -12.56 5.28
C SER A 33 -4.40 -13.52 6.21
N SER A 34 -4.99 -13.81 7.36
CA SER A 34 -4.43 -14.66 8.43
C SER A 34 -4.22 -16.13 8.05
N THR A 35 -4.61 -16.55 6.83
CA THR A 35 -4.55 -17.96 6.39
C THR A 35 -3.80 -18.20 5.07
N ARG A 36 -3.22 -17.16 4.45
CA ARG A 36 -2.33 -17.34 3.28
C ARG A 36 -0.91 -16.90 3.62
N LYS A 37 0.07 -17.65 3.10
CA LYS A 37 1.51 -17.37 3.16
C LYS A 37 1.75 -15.86 3.09
N ARG A 38 2.47 -15.29 4.06
CA ARG A 38 2.83 -13.86 4.05
C ARG A 38 3.59 -13.60 2.75
N THR A 39 2.94 -12.95 1.80
CA THR A 39 3.47 -12.65 0.45
C THR A 39 4.56 -11.58 0.48
N GLU A 40 4.69 -10.92 1.64
CA GLU A 40 5.64 -9.86 1.94
C GLU A 40 6.08 -10.05 3.42
N PRO A 41 7.25 -10.63 3.69
CA PRO A 41 7.83 -10.68 5.03
C PRO A 41 8.67 -9.41 5.24
N GLY A 42 8.01 -8.32 5.61
CA GLY A 42 8.63 -7.12 6.15
C GLY A 42 8.33 -6.97 7.64
N VAL A 43 9.11 -6.14 8.31
CA VAL A 43 8.90 -5.73 9.69
C VAL A 43 8.35 -4.31 9.70
N HIS A 44 7.09 -4.21 10.13
CA HIS A 44 6.33 -2.97 10.22
C HIS A 44 6.97 -1.98 11.22
N PRO A 45 6.91 -0.65 11.02
CA PRO A 45 7.51 0.32 11.95
C PRO A 45 6.91 0.33 13.36
N VAL A 46 5.71 -0.21 13.51
CA VAL A 46 4.98 -0.37 14.80
C VAL A 46 4.81 -1.85 15.10
N GLN A 47 5.26 -2.25 16.29
CA GLN A 47 5.21 -3.63 16.79
C GLN A 47 4.21 -3.75 17.93
N GLU A 48 3.41 -4.81 17.91
CA GLU A 48 2.47 -5.15 18.98
C GLU A 48 3.21 -5.92 20.09
N VAL A 49 3.13 -5.42 21.32
CA VAL A 49 3.66 -6.08 22.52
C VAL A 49 2.54 -6.78 23.27
N SER A 50 1.37 -6.15 23.32
CA SER A 50 0.11 -6.70 23.83
C SER A 50 -1.06 -6.00 23.12
N PRO A 51 -2.31 -6.48 23.26
CA PRO A 51 -3.48 -5.86 22.63
C PRO A 51 -3.65 -4.36 22.92
N GLU A 52 -3.09 -3.88 24.03
CA GLU A 52 -3.21 -2.50 24.50
C GLU A 52 -1.90 -1.72 24.36
N GLN A 53 -0.80 -2.40 24.02
CA GLN A 53 0.54 -1.83 24.01
C GLN A 53 1.25 -2.11 22.70
N GLN A 54 1.61 -1.03 22.02
CA GLN A 54 2.42 -1.03 20.81
C GLN A 54 3.65 -0.16 21.02
N ARG A 55 4.73 -0.44 20.30
CA ARG A 55 5.98 0.33 20.32
C ARG A 55 6.57 0.50 18.92
N GLY A 56 7.53 1.41 18.78
CA GLY A 56 8.37 1.45 17.60
C GLY A 56 9.20 0.18 17.42
N VAL A 57 9.50 -0.16 16.17
CA VAL A 57 10.38 -1.28 15.80
C VAL A 57 11.83 -1.03 16.22
N SER A 58 12.56 -2.12 16.44
CA SER A 58 13.99 -2.16 16.76
C SER A 58 14.70 -3.19 15.88
N LEU A 59 16.05 -3.17 15.85
CA LEU A 59 16.82 -4.14 15.08
C LEU A 59 16.59 -5.60 15.52
N GLN A 60 16.27 -5.84 16.80
CA GLN A 60 15.96 -7.19 17.28
C GLN A 60 14.70 -7.79 16.62
N ASP A 61 13.74 -6.94 16.25
CA ASP A 61 12.54 -7.39 15.54
C ASP A 61 12.88 -7.82 14.11
N LEU A 62 13.87 -7.18 13.49
CA LEU A 62 14.37 -7.52 12.16
C LEU A 62 15.17 -8.83 12.17
N ASP A 63 16.03 -9.04 13.17
CA ASP A 63 16.83 -10.26 13.31
C ASP A 63 15.97 -11.53 13.30
N ALA A 64 14.78 -11.47 13.91
CA ALA A 64 13.82 -12.57 13.92
C ALA A 64 13.15 -12.82 12.56
N ALA A 65 13.07 -11.80 11.70
CA ALA A 65 12.40 -11.87 10.40
C ALA A 65 13.32 -12.33 9.26
N ILE A 66 14.63 -12.03 9.33
CA ILE A 66 15.61 -12.34 8.28
C ILE A 66 15.55 -13.82 7.84
N PRO A 67 15.56 -14.83 8.73
CA PRO A 67 15.50 -16.23 8.31
C PRO A 67 14.23 -16.60 7.55
N LEU A 68 13.11 -15.92 7.84
CA LEU A 68 11.85 -16.13 7.11
C LEU A 68 11.91 -15.52 5.72
N ILE A 69 12.49 -14.32 5.60
CA ILE A 69 12.68 -13.65 4.31
C ILE A 69 13.55 -14.51 3.41
N GLU A 70 14.68 -15.00 3.92
CA GLU A 70 15.59 -15.87 3.17
C GLU A 70 14.92 -17.18 2.74
N LYS A 71 14.17 -17.80 3.65
CA LYS A 71 13.49 -19.08 3.40
C LYS A 71 12.45 -18.97 2.27
N TYR A 72 11.73 -17.87 2.20
CA TYR A 72 10.61 -17.70 1.25
C TYR A 72 10.94 -16.78 0.08
N LYS A 73 12.20 -16.32 -0.07
CA LYS A 73 12.62 -15.27 -1.03
C LYS A 73 12.17 -15.47 -2.47
N ASP A 74 12.01 -16.71 -2.92
CA ASP A 74 11.60 -17.04 -4.30
C ASP A 74 10.07 -16.95 -4.49
N GLU A 75 9.30 -17.02 -3.40
CA GLU A 75 7.84 -16.88 -3.38
C GLU A 75 7.38 -15.43 -3.14
N LEU A 76 8.29 -14.53 -2.73
CA LEU A 76 7.95 -13.16 -2.37
C LEU A 76 7.68 -12.31 -3.61
N VAL A 77 6.69 -11.41 -3.49
CA VAL A 77 6.38 -10.40 -4.51
C VAL A 77 6.91 -9.01 -4.14
N ALA A 78 7.15 -8.77 -2.85
CA ALA A 78 7.74 -7.55 -2.28
C ALA A 78 8.34 -7.82 -0.89
N ILE A 79 9.05 -6.83 -0.34
CA ILE A 79 9.36 -6.76 1.10
C ILE A 79 8.44 -5.70 1.72
N GLY A 80 7.64 -6.10 2.70
CA GLY A 80 6.51 -5.29 3.16
C GLY A 80 5.71 -5.97 4.28
N GLU A 81 4.96 -5.27 5.10
CA GLU A 81 4.90 -3.82 5.19
C GLU A 81 6.12 -3.30 5.99
N VAL A 82 6.88 -2.37 5.41
CA VAL A 82 8.07 -1.73 6.03
C VAL A 82 7.86 -0.23 6.09
N GLY A 83 8.65 0.53 6.84
CA GLY A 83 8.57 1.99 6.72
C GLY A 83 8.89 2.76 7.98
N LEU A 84 8.26 3.93 8.10
CA LEU A 84 8.36 4.81 9.27
C LEU A 84 6.95 5.21 9.73
N ASP A 85 6.70 5.14 11.04
CA ASP A 85 5.51 5.70 11.70
C ASP A 85 5.96 6.60 12.85
N PHE A 86 5.90 7.92 12.66
CA PHE A 86 6.28 8.91 13.66
C PHE A 86 5.09 9.40 14.49
N THR A 87 4.04 8.59 14.61
CA THR A 87 2.92 8.86 15.51
C THR A 87 3.44 8.96 16.96
N PRO A 88 3.16 10.05 17.70
CA PRO A 88 3.68 10.26 19.06
C PRO A 88 3.34 9.17 20.08
N ARG A 89 2.35 8.32 19.77
CA ARG A 89 1.93 7.19 20.59
C ARG A 89 3.00 6.09 20.69
N PHE A 90 3.80 5.89 19.63
CA PHE A 90 4.77 4.80 19.53
C PHE A 90 6.22 5.30 19.48
N VAL A 91 6.39 6.59 19.19
CA VAL A 91 7.68 7.27 19.01
C VAL A 91 7.68 8.51 19.88
N SER A 92 8.53 8.51 20.90
CA SER A 92 8.59 9.57 21.91
C SER A 92 9.93 10.33 21.89
N SER A 93 10.95 9.75 21.27
CA SER A 93 12.30 10.29 21.21
C SER A 93 12.88 10.26 19.80
N GLU A 94 13.95 11.03 19.56
CA GLU A 94 14.73 10.90 18.31
C GLU A 94 15.42 9.55 18.20
N SER A 95 15.76 8.91 19.33
CA SER A 95 16.28 7.54 19.35
C SER A 95 15.26 6.55 18.79
N ASP A 96 13.97 6.70 19.09
CA ASP A 96 12.91 5.83 18.56
C ASP A 96 12.79 5.99 17.03
N LYS A 97 12.86 7.23 16.53
CA LYS A 97 12.84 7.51 15.09
C LYS A 97 14.06 6.91 14.40
N GLU A 98 15.22 6.98 15.04
CA GLU A 98 16.46 6.44 14.50
C GLU A 98 16.40 4.92 14.41
N ASN A 99 15.84 4.23 15.42
CA ASN A 99 15.63 2.79 15.35
C ASN A 99 14.75 2.40 14.14
N GLN A 100 13.65 3.11 13.89
CA GLN A 100 12.82 2.85 12.71
C GLN A 100 13.59 3.10 11.40
N ARG A 101 14.40 4.18 11.33
CA ARG A 101 15.24 4.48 10.15
C ARG A 101 16.24 3.37 9.89
N GLN A 102 16.95 2.90 10.91
CA GLN A 102 17.93 1.82 10.77
C GLN A 102 17.26 0.52 10.30
N VAL A 103 16.10 0.16 10.84
CA VAL A 103 15.34 -1.02 10.39
C VAL A 103 14.88 -0.88 8.93
N LEU A 104 14.40 0.30 8.53
CA LEU A 104 14.02 0.54 7.13
C LEU A 104 15.22 0.47 6.18
N ILE A 105 16.39 0.99 6.59
CA ILE A 105 17.62 0.93 5.79
C ILE A 105 18.00 -0.53 5.51
N HIS A 106 18.02 -1.39 6.53
CA HIS A 106 18.35 -2.81 6.34
C HIS A 106 17.35 -3.51 5.42
N GLN A 107 16.05 -3.28 5.62
CA GLN A 107 15.03 -3.88 4.75
C GLN A 107 15.09 -3.36 3.30
N ALA A 108 15.46 -2.10 3.10
CA ALA A 108 15.71 -1.55 1.77
C ALA A 108 16.93 -2.19 1.09
N GLN A 109 17.99 -2.48 1.84
CA GLN A 109 19.16 -3.22 1.34
C GLN A 109 18.77 -4.64 0.93
N MET A 110 18.04 -5.36 1.78
CA MET A 110 17.54 -6.70 1.47
C MET A 110 16.65 -6.71 0.21
N ALA A 111 15.74 -5.74 0.08
CA ALA A 111 14.89 -5.64 -1.09
C ALA A 111 15.70 -5.42 -2.38
N LYS A 112 16.78 -4.64 -2.32
CA LYS A 112 17.71 -4.46 -3.45
C LYS A 112 18.46 -5.75 -3.79
N GLU A 113 18.95 -6.48 -2.79
CA GLU A 113 19.65 -7.76 -2.98
C GLU A 113 18.75 -8.82 -3.62
N LEU A 114 17.45 -8.80 -3.29
CA LEU A 114 16.46 -9.75 -3.80
C LEU A 114 15.77 -9.27 -5.10
N ASP A 115 16.10 -8.08 -5.61
CA ASP A 115 15.38 -7.36 -6.68
C ASP A 115 13.84 -7.35 -6.46
N LEU A 116 13.44 -7.06 -5.23
CA LEU A 116 12.05 -6.95 -4.82
C LEU A 116 11.66 -5.48 -4.59
N PRO A 117 10.42 -5.09 -4.96
CA PRO A 117 9.88 -3.80 -4.57
C PRO A 117 9.62 -3.73 -3.05
N LEU A 118 9.51 -2.51 -2.54
CA LEU A 118 9.05 -2.26 -1.16
C LEU A 118 7.57 -1.89 -1.13
N ASN A 119 6.84 -2.43 -0.15
CA ASN A 119 5.52 -1.95 0.25
C ASN A 119 5.65 -1.15 1.55
N VAL A 120 5.40 0.17 1.49
CA VAL A 120 5.96 1.14 2.42
C VAL A 120 4.90 1.93 3.19
N HIS A 121 4.93 1.76 4.51
CA HIS A 121 4.30 2.59 5.53
C HIS A 121 5.00 3.93 5.72
N SER A 122 4.24 5.01 5.87
CA SER A 122 4.82 6.36 6.00
C SER A 122 4.02 7.33 6.87
N ARG A 123 3.26 6.81 7.84
CA ARG A 123 2.34 7.60 8.65
C ARG A 123 3.05 8.65 9.50
N SER A 124 2.59 9.89 9.42
CA SER A 124 3.25 11.06 10.03
C SER A 124 4.74 11.21 9.64
N ALA A 125 5.20 10.50 8.60
CA ALA A 125 6.60 10.37 8.23
C ALA A 125 6.83 10.41 6.71
N GLY A 126 5.83 10.83 5.91
CA GLY A 126 5.90 10.81 4.45
C GLY A 126 7.16 11.44 3.82
N ARG A 127 7.57 12.62 4.30
CA ARG A 127 8.79 13.28 3.80
C ARG A 127 10.07 12.54 4.23
N PRO A 128 10.28 12.23 5.53
CA PRO A 128 11.39 11.37 5.96
C PRO A 128 11.49 10.05 5.18
N THR A 129 10.37 9.36 4.96
CA THR A 129 10.35 8.09 4.24
C THR A 129 10.81 8.25 2.79
N ILE A 130 10.23 9.19 2.03
CA ILE A 130 10.62 9.41 0.62
C ILE A 130 12.10 9.80 0.52
N HIS A 131 12.59 10.64 1.44
CA HIS A 131 13.99 11.05 1.47
C HIS A 131 14.92 9.85 1.68
N LEU A 132 14.66 9.05 2.71
CA LEU A 132 15.47 7.88 3.05
C LEU A 132 15.46 6.84 1.92
N LEU A 133 14.29 6.55 1.32
CA LEU A 133 14.21 5.63 0.19
C LEU A 133 15.09 6.09 -0.99
N LYS A 134 15.09 7.41 -1.28
CA LYS A 134 15.94 7.99 -2.32
C LYS A 134 17.43 7.90 -1.97
N GLU A 135 17.81 8.18 -0.73
CA GLU A 135 19.20 8.05 -0.26
C GLU A 135 19.70 6.61 -0.36
N GLN A 136 18.85 5.62 -0.06
CA GLN A 136 19.18 4.20 -0.19
C GLN A 136 19.15 3.70 -1.65
N GLY A 137 18.75 4.55 -2.60
CA GLY A 137 18.66 4.21 -4.02
C GLY A 137 17.58 3.16 -4.32
N VAL A 138 16.47 3.17 -3.57
CA VAL A 138 15.31 2.32 -3.84
C VAL A 138 14.67 2.78 -5.15
N GLN A 139 14.43 1.84 -6.07
CA GLN A 139 13.87 2.14 -7.39
C GLN A 139 12.38 1.81 -7.50
N LYS A 140 11.92 0.80 -6.74
CA LYS A 140 10.56 0.25 -6.84
C LYS A 140 9.92 0.29 -5.44
N ALA A 141 9.00 1.24 -5.23
CA ALA A 141 8.29 1.35 -3.96
C ALA A 141 6.81 1.72 -4.17
N LEU A 142 5.95 1.08 -3.38
CA LEU A 142 4.57 1.47 -3.15
C LEU A 142 4.49 2.23 -1.82
N LEU A 143 4.16 3.52 -1.85
CA LEU A 143 3.78 4.24 -0.63
C LEU A 143 2.30 3.97 -0.36
N HIS A 144 2.05 3.01 0.52
CA HIS A 144 0.70 2.60 0.87
C HIS A 144 0.00 3.66 1.73
N ALA A 145 -1.31 3.83 1.52
CA ALA A 145 -2.20 4.73 2.25
C ALA A 145 -1.71 6.17 2.54
N PHE A 146 -0.79 6.71 1.72
CA PHE A 146 0.01 7.91 2.00
C PHE A 146 -0.81 9.08 2.61
N ASP A 147 -0.40 9.53 3.80
CA ASP A 147 -1.09 10.56 4.59
C ASP A 147 -0.43 11.95 4.51
N GLY A 148 0.69 12.04 3.79
CA GLY A 148 1.47 13.27 3.64
C GLY A 148 0.85 14.30 2.69
N LYS A 149 1.55 15.43 2.56
CA LYS A 149 1.15 16.53 1.65
C LYS A 149 1.32 16.12 0.18
N PRO A 150 0.45 16.55 -0.75
CA PRO A 150 0.60 16.26 -2.17
C PRO A 150 1.95 16.71 -2.75
N SER A 151 2.51 17.84 -2.29
CA SER A 151 3.82 18.32 -2.73
C SER A 151 4.95 17.34 -2.43
N VAL A 152 4.87 16.64 -1.29
CA VAL A 152 5.84 15.60 -0.89
C VAL A 152 5.62 14.34 -1.72
N ALA A 153 4.36 13.95 -1.98
CA ALA A 153 4.06 12.83 -2.86
C ALA A 153 4.62 13.02 -4.28
N MET A 154 4.58 14.25 -4.81
CA MET A 154 5.18 14.55 -6.12
C MET A 154 6.70 14.37 -6.16
N GLU A 155 7.41 14.46 -5.02
CA GLU A 155 8.82 14.08 -4.95
C GLU A 155 9.02 12.57 -5.13
N GLY A 156 8.09 11.76 -4.59
CA GLY A 156 8.06 10.31 -4.78
C GLY A 156 7.69 9.91 -6.21
N VAL A 157 6.73 10.61 -6.84
CA VAL A 157 6.40 10.44 -8.27
C VAL A 157 7.63 10.65 -9.14
N LYS A 158 8.39 11.73 -8.90
CA LYS A 158 9.65 12.02 -9.62
C LYS A 158 10.73 10.95 -9.39
N ALA A 159 10.69 10.24 -8.27
CA ALA A 159 11.56 9.12 -7.98
C ALA A 159 11.07 7.78 -8.57
N GLY A 160 9.92 7.77 -9.26
CA GLY A 160 9.34 6.56 -9.87
C GLY A 160 8.46 5.75 -8.93
N TYR A 161 8.09 6.28 -7.75
CA TYR A 161 7.28 5.55 -6.78
C TYR A 161 5.79 5.58 -7.12
N PHE A 162 5.07 4.61 -6.57
CA PHE A 162 3.62 4.47 -6.69
C PHE A 162 2.93 4.78 -5.36
N PHE A 163 1.65 5.10 -5.43
CA PHE A 163 0.82 5.41 -4.27
C PHE A 163 -0.48 4.64 -4.37
N SER A 164 -0.77 3.79 -3.38
CA SER A 164 -2.05 3.09 -3.33
C SER A 164 -3.12 3.89 -2.56
N ILE A 165 -4.36 3.79 -3.04
CA ILE A 165 -5.48 4.59 -2.55
C ILE A 165 -6.56 3.67 -1.95
N PRO A 166 -6.83 3.78 -0.63
CA PRO A 166 -7.83 2.97 0.06
C PRO A 166 -9.25 3.58 -0.03
N PRO A 167 -10.31 2.79 0.24
CA PRO A 167 -11.71 3.20 0.15
C PRO A 167 -12.07 4.38 1.05
N SER A 168 -11.30 4.60 2.13
CA SER A 168 -11.42 5.78 2.98
C SER A 168 -11.25 7.12 2.25
N ILE A 169 -10.81 7.14 0.98
CA ILE A 169 -10.79 8.33 0.12
C ILE A 169 -12.13 9.06 0.10
N ILE A 170 -13.26 8.33 0.17
CA ILE A 170 -14.60 8.96 0.11
C ILE A 170 -14.86 9.94 1.27
N ARG A 171 -14.13 9.77 2.38
CA ARG A 171 -14.28 10.55 3.62
C ARG A 171 -13.02 11.28 4.03
N SER A 172 -11.94 11.20 3.25
CA SER A 172 -10.64 11.79 3.59
C SER A 172 -10.27 12.89 2.60
N GLU A 173 -10.51 14.15 2.97
CA GLU A 173 -10.13 15.31 2.15
C GLU A 173 -8.64 15.32 1.79
N GLN A 174 -7.77 14.83 2.68
CA GLN A 174 -6.34 14.73 2.39
C GLN A 174 -6.07 13.78 1.22
N LYS A 175 -6.68 12.59 1.23
CA LYS A 175 -6.54 11.62 0.13
C LYS A 175 -7.17 12.14 -1.17
N GLN A 176 -8.27 12.87 -1.10
CA GLN A 176 -8.89 13.51 -2.26
C GLN A 176 -7.96 14.56 -2.90
N LYS A 177 -7.35 15.43 -2.07
CA LYS A 177 -6.36 16.42 -2.52
C LYS A 177 -5.12 15.74 -3.11
N LEU A 178 -4.69 14.63 -2.52
CA LEU A 178 -3.57 13.82 -3.01
C LEU A 178 -3.86 13.24 -4.39
N VAL A 179 -4.98 12.50 -4.56
CA VAL A 179 -5.36 11.89 -5.84
C VAL A 179 -5.53 12.93 -6.94
N LYS A 180 -6.05 14.12 -6.62
CA LYS A 180 -6.16 15.19 -7.62
C LYS A 180 -4.80 15.54 -8.25
N GLN A 181 -3.73 15.53 -7.46
CA GLN A 181 -2.37 15.89 -7.91
C GLN A 181 -1.57 14.71 -8.49
N LEU A 182 -1.74 13.51 -7.95
CA LEU A 182 -0.99 12.32 -8.41
C LEU A 182 -1.34 11.95 -9.86
N PRO A 183 -0.38 11.69 -10.75
CA PRO A 183 -0.68 11.14 -12.06
C PRO A 183 -1.32 9.75 -11.96
N LEU A 184 -2.23 9.40 -12.87
CA LEU A 184 -2.96 8.11 -12.80
C LEU A 184 -1.99 6.93 -12.98
N GLU A 185 -0.93 7.12 -13.75
CA GLU A 185 0.18 6.19 -13.98
C GLU A 185 1.09 5.95 -12.76
N ASN A 186 0.87 6.68 -11.66
CA ASN A 186 1.54 6.45 -10.37
C ASN A 186 0.56 6.00 -9.27
N ILE A 187 -0.71 5.78 -9.60
CA ILE A 187 -1.73 5.33 -8.65
C ILE A 187 -1.88 3.81 -8.72
N CYS A 188 -1.95 3.17 -7.57
CA CYS A 188 -2.43 1.80 -7.39
C CYS A 188 -3.71 1.80 -6.55
N LEU A 189 -4.41 0.68 -6.53
CA LEU A 189 -5.60 0.50 -5.69
C LEU A 189 -5.24 -0.42 -4.52
N GLU A 190 -5.76 -0.12 -3.33
CA GLU A 190 -5.66 -0.96 -2.14
C GLU A 190 -6.97 -0.90 -1.36
N THR A 191 -7.09 -1.76 -0.34
CA THR A 191 -8.12 -1.61 0.69
C THR A 191 -7.57 -1.35 2.08
N ASP A 192 -6.37 -1.85 2.38
CA ASP A 192 -5.83 -1.92 3.73
C ASP A 192 -6.80 -2.61 4.72
N SER A 193 -7.55 -3.61 4.21
CA SER A 193 -8.49 -4.36 5.04
C SER A 193 -7.75 -5.10 6.16
N PRO A 194 -8.29 -5.11 7.40
CA PRO A 194 -9.65 -4.73 7.78
C PRO A 194 -9.87 -3.23 8.06
N ALA A 195 -8.85 -2.39 7.90
CA ALA A 195 -8.88 -0.96 8.17
C ALA A 195 -9.26 -0.13 6.91
N LEU A 196 -9.25 1.20 7.07
CA LEU A 196 -9.43 2.20 6.01
C LEU A 196 -10.63 2.01 5.07
N GLY A 197 -11.73 1.48 5.61
CA GLY A 197 -12.98 1.34 4.88
C GLY A 197 -13.69 2.67 4.56
N PRO A 198 -14.74 2.57 3.71
CA PRO A 198 -15.63 3.69 3.39
C PRO A 198 -16.21 4.33 4.64
N GLU A 199 -16.63 3.50 5.59
CA GLU A 199 -17.20 3.88 6.88
C GLU A 199 -16.17 3.76 8.01
N LYS A 200 -16.23 4.67 8.99
CA LYS A 200 -15.36 4.61 10.18
C LYS A 200 -15.88 3.54 11.14
N GLN A 201 -14.97 2.84 11.81
CA GLN A 201 -15.27 1.80 12.82
C GLN A 201 -16.09 0.59 12.30
N VAL A 202 -16.27 0.49 10.98
CA VAL A 202 -16.82 -0.70 10.31
C VAL A 202 -15.66 -1.45 9.66
N ARG A 203 -15.68 -2.77 9.77
CA ARG A 203 -14.67 -3.64 9.16
C ARG A 203 -14.67 -3.45 7.64
N ASN A 204 -13.50 -3.19 7.08
CA ASN A 204 -13.30 -3.13 5.64
C ASN A 204 -13.04 -4.52 5.05
N GLU A 205 -13.36 -4.68 3.77
CA GLU A 205 -13.14 -5.93 3.02
C GLU A 205 -12.47 -5.65 1.67
N PRO A 206 -11.70 -6.61 1.11
CA PRO A 206 -11.05 -6.47 -0.18
C PRO A 206 -11.99 -6.05 -1.32
N LYS A 207 -13.26 -6.49 -1.28
CA LYS A 207 -14.28 -6.12 -2.28
C LYS A 207 -14.52 -4.60 -2.37
N ASN A 208 -14.25 -3.85 -1.30
CA ASN A 208 -14.48 -2.40 -1.26
C ASN A 208 -13.47 -1.61 -2.10
N ILE A 209 -12.51 -2.27 -2.76
CA ILE A 209 -11.60 -1.61 -3.70
C ILE A 209 -12.31 -0.89 -4.85
N CYS A 210 -13.49 -1.38 -5.26
CA CYS A 210 -14.31 -0.74 -6.29
C CYS A 210 -14.66 0.70 -5.88
N VAL A 211 -14.85 0.95 -4.58
CA VAL A 211 -15.09 2.30 -4.04
C VAL A 211 -13.92 3.24 -4.32
N SER A 212 -12.67 2.77 -4.17
CA SER A 212 -11.49 3.55 -4.53
C SER A 212 -11.46 3.88 -6.02
N ALA A 213 -11.70 2.88 -6.88
CA ALA A 213 -11.69 3.05 -8.33
C ALA A 213 -12.75 4.07 -8.80
N GLU A 214 -13.98 3.95 -8.30
CA GLU A 214 -15.08 4.88 -8.59
C GLU A 214 -14.80 6.30 -8.11
N TYR A 215 -14.15 6.47 -6.96
CA TYR A 215 -13.87 7.80 -6.45
C TYR A 215 -12.72 8.46 -7.21
N ILE A 216 -11.70 7.69 -7.59
CA ILE A 216 -10.60 8.16 -8.43
C ILE A 216 -11.12 8.57 -9.81
N SER A 217 -12.02 7.78 -10.42
CA SER A 217 -12.59 8.09 -11.74
C SER A 217 -13.29 9.45 -11.75
N LYS A 218 -14.08 9.75 -10.71
CA LYS A 218 -14.74 11.05 -10.49
C LYS A 218 -13.75 12.19 -10.35
N ILE A 219 -12.66 12.02 -9.59
CA ILE A 219 -11.63 13.06 -9.43
C ILE A 219 -10.86 13.30 -10.73
N LYS A 220 -10.58 12.23 -11.48
CA LYS A 220 -9.74 12.26 -12.69
C LYS A 220 -10.50 12.60 -13.96
N GLY A 221 -11.82 12.49 -13.96
CA GLY A 221 -12.64 12.73 -15.15
C GLY A 221 -12.43 11.67 -16.24
N VAL A 222 -12.16 10.42 -15.84
CA VAL A 222 -12.00 9.26 -16.74
C VAL A 222 -12.98 8.16 -16.33
N SER A 223 -13.15 7.12 -17.16
CA SER A 223 -14.05 6.01 -16.84
C SER A 223 -13.49 5.14 -15.70
N VAL A 224 -14.35 4.38 -15.02
CA VAL A 224 -13.92 3.45 -13.95
C VAL A 224 -13.04 2.35 -14.53
N GLU A 225 -13.37 1.87 -15.72
CA GLU A 225 -12.62 0.85 -16.47
C GLU A 225 -11.20 1.34 -16.75
N THR A 226 -11.04 2.61 -17.13
CA THR A 226 -9.71 3.22 -17.34
C THR A 226 -8.90 3.23 -16.05
N VAL A 227 -9.51 3.57 -14.92
CA VAL A 227 -8.82 3.53 -13.61
C VAL A 227 -8.41 2.11 -13.28
N MET A 228 -9.30 1.13 -13.43
CA MET A 228 -9.01 -0.28 -13.15
C MET A 228 -7.86 -0.78 -14.03
N GLU A 229 -7.90 -0.51 -15.33
CA GLU A 229 -6.88 -0.92 -16.28
C GLU A 229 -5.51 -0.31 -15.95
N VAL A 230 -5.43 1.02 -15.84
CA VAL A 230 -4.16 1.71 -15.60
C VAL A 230 -3.57 1.33 -14.24
N THR A 231 -4.38 1.27 -13.19
CA THR A 231 -3.89 0.91 -11.85
C THR A 231 -3.45 -0.56 -11.76
N THR A 232 -4.08 -1.46 -12.53
CA THR A 232 -3.64 -2.85 -12.66
C THR A 232 -2.30 -2.94 -13.39
N GLN A 233 -2.14 -2.22 -14.50
CA GLN A 233 -0.87 -2.15 -15.23
C GLN A 233 0.25 -1.58 -14.35
N ASN A 234 -0.05 -0.56 -13.54
CA ASN A 234 0.88 0.00 -12.56
C ASN A 234 1.33 -1.04 -11.52
N ALA A 235 0.38 -1.80 -10.95
CA ALA A 235 0.69 -2.86 -10.00
C ALA A 235 1.57 -3.95 -10.64
N VAL A 236 1.25 -4.40 -11.85
CA VAL A 236 2.04 -5.39 -12.59
C VAL A 236 3.44 -4.88 -12.94
N ARG A 237 3.59 -3.57 -13.23
CA ARG A 237 4.89 -2.93 -13.47
C ARG A 237 5.72 -2.84 -12.20
N LEU A 238 5.09 -2.57 -11.06
CA LEU A 238 5.75 -2.45 -9.77
C LEU A 238 6.17 -3.81 -9.19
N PHE A 239 5.28 -4.80 -9.27
CA PHE A 239 5.45 -6.14 -8.73
C PHE A 239 5.57 -7.17 -9.86
N PRO A 240 6.74 -7.29 -10.53
CA PRO A 240 6.89 -8.13 -11.72
C PRO A 240 6.62 -9.61 -11.46
N ARG A 241 6.84 -10.08 -10.23
CA ARG A 241 6.59 -11.46 -9.79
C ARG A 241 5.10 -11.80 -9.60
N LEU A 242 4.19 -10.82 -9.66
CA LEU A 242 2.76 -11.12 -9.68
C LEU A 242 2.37 -11.96 -10.92
N LYS A 243 3.07 -11.78 -12.05
CA LYS A 243 2.80 -12.57 -13.27
C LYS A 243 3.04 -14.07 -13.09
N SER A 244 3.98 -14.46 -12.25
CA SER A 244 4.25 -15.86 -11.90
C SER A 244 3.32 -16.37 -10.81
N ALA A 245 2.86 -15.50 -9.89
CA ALA A 245 1.94 -15.86 -8.81
C ALA A 245 0.48 -16.03 -9.26
N VAL A 246 0.11 -15.48 -10.42
CA VAL A 246 -1.25 -15.52 -10.99
C VAL A 246 -1.41 -16.57 -12.10
N ARG A 247 -0.34 -17.31 -12.46
CA ARG A 247 -0.49 -18.46 -13.35
C ARG A 247 -1.09 -19.65 -12.57
N PRO A 248 -2.18 -20.27 -13.07
CA PRO A 248 -2.79 -21.45 -12.44
C PRO A 248 -1.87 -22.66 -12.48
#